data_AF-A0A1V6QQC8-F1
#
_entry.id   AF-A0A1V6QQC8-F1
#
_cell.length_a   1.000
_cell.length_b   1.000
_cell.length_c   1.000
_cell.angle_alpha   90.00
_cell.angle_beta   90.00
_cell.angle_gamma   90.00
#
_symmetry.space_group_name_H-M   'P 1'
#
loop_
_entity.id
_entity.type
_entity.pdbx_description
1 polymer ?
#
loop_
_entity_poly.entity_id
_entity_poly.type
_entity_poly.pdbx_seq_one_letter_code
_entity_poly.pdbx_strand_id
1 'polypeptide(L)'
;MVVSALLHWLISQSLFIVGIDAYSPNMQRQQVNDILTCGYSPVAIVSSIAVGSFMFFCVVGLSFRLFESGMPVVGSCSFTISAACHPAFDPNREGNEEIDQGMECENEDEDIAVLPVQWGSVPVVGSVGHCSFTSGDVEEPNWERKYL
;
A
#
# COMPACT_ATOMS: atom_id res chain seq x y z
N MET A 1 -5.59 11.03 -3.51
CA MET A 1 -5.03 12.38 -3.24
C MET A 1 -6.08 13.33 -2.67
N VAL A 2 -7.17 13.66 -3.39
CA VAL A 2 -8.20 14.63 -2.93
C VAL A 2 -8.82 14.28 -1.57
N VAL A 3 -9.30 13.04 -1.38
CA VAL A 3 -9.98 12.64 -0.13
C VAL A 3 -9.02 12.67 1.08
N SER A 4 -7.75 12.31 0.87
CA SER A 4 -6.72 12.39 1.92
C SER A 4 -6.40 13.84 2.29
N ALA A 5 -6.33 14.74 1.31
CA ALA A 5 -6.17 16.18 1.56
C ALA A 5 -7.37 16.76 2.32
N LEU A 6 -8.59 16.36 1.97
CA LEU A 6 -9.80 16.77 2.68
C LEU A 6 -9.84 16.24 4.12
N LEU A 7 -9.52 14.97 4.34
CA LEU A 7 -9.41 14.39 5.69
C LEU A 7 -8.37 15.11 6.53
N HIS A 8 -7.19 15.35 5.96
CA HIS A 8 -6.12 16.08 6.65
C HIS A 8 -6.57 17.49 7.04
N TRP A 9 -7.22 18.21 6.11
CA TRP A 9 -7.75 19.54 6.37
C TRP A 9 -8.85 19.54 7.45
N LEU A 10 -9.77 18.58 7.43
CA LEU A 10 -10.81 18.44 8.45
C LEU A 10 -10.22 18.12 9.82
N ILE A 11 -9.18 17.30 9.89
CA ILE A 11 -8.47 16.98 11.14
C ILE A 11 -7.80 18.24 11.70
N SER A 12 -7.15 19.06 10.86
CA SER A 12 -6.57 20.34 11.30
C SER A 12 -7.61 21.31 11.88
N GLN A 13 -8.88 21.19 11.51
CA GLN A 13 -9.98 22.00 12.03
C GLN A 13 -10.70 21.37 13.25
N SER A 14 -10.36 20.12 13.61
CA SER A 14 -11.06 19.37 14.65
C SER A 14 -10.64 19.74 16.07
N LEU A 15 -9.36 20.03 16.28
CA LEU A 15 -8.76 20.36 17.57
C LEU A 15 -7.88 21.60 17.37
N PHE A 16 -8.08 22.61 18.21
CA PHE A 16 -7.28 23.83 18.19
C PHE A 16 -6.90 24.24 19.61
N ILE A 17 -5.72 24.80 19.79
CA ILE A 17 -5.25 25.25 21.10
C ILE A 17 -5.81 26.65 21.37
N VAL A 18 -6.35 26.84 22.56
CA VAL A 18 -6.85 28.13 23.06
C VAL A 18 -6.01 28.53 24.27
N GLY A 19 -5.30 29.65 24.16
CA GLY A 19 -4.62 30.29 25.28
C GLY A 19 -5.50 31.36 25.90
N ILE A 20 -5.70 31.28 27.22
CA ILE A 20 -6.43 32.28 28.00
C ILE A 20 -5.41 33.01 28.87
N ASP A 21 -5.14 34.27 28.56
CA ASP A 21 -4.30 35.15 29.38
C ASP A 21 -5.14 35.77 30.50
N ALA A 22 -4.72 35.59 31.75
CA ALA A 22 -5.43 36.13 32.91
C ALA A 22 -4.95 37.54 33.25
N TYR A 23 -5.89 38.48 33.45
CA TYR A 23 -5.60 39.86 33.86
C TYR A 23 -6.26 40.19 35.19
N SER A 24 -5.51 40.86 36.07
CA SER A 24 -6.00 41.41 37.34
C SER A 24 -6.82 42.69 37.11
N PRO A 25 -7.72 43.11 38.02
CA PRO A 25 -8.49 44.36 37.91
C PRO A 25 -7.64 45.62 37.68
N ASN A 26 -6.36 45.58 38.06
CA ASN A 26 -5.38 46.64 37.82
C ASN A 26 -4.72 46.57 36.43
N MET A 27 -5.27 45.80 35.48
CA MET A 27 -4.72 45.51 34.13
C MET A 27 -3.28 44.94 34.13
N GLN A 28 -2.86 44.28 35.21
CA GLN A 28 -1.59 43.55 35.24
C GLN A 28 -1.82 42.10 34.80
N ARG A 29 -0.99 41.61 33.87
CA ARG A 29 -1.04 40.21 33.41
C ARG A 29 -0.58 39.28 34.54
N GLN A 30 -1.38 38.27 34.83
CA GLN A 30 -1.11 37.30 35.87
C GLN A 30 -0.73 35.96 35.26
N GLN A 31 0.55 35.83 34.90
CA GLN A 31 1.08 34.68 34.17
C GLN A 31 0.91 33.33 34.90
N VAL A 32 0.77 33.36 36.23
CA VAL A 32 0.50 32.17 37.07
C VAL A 32 -0.91 31.62 36.84
N ASN A 33 -1.83 32.45 36.34
CA ASN A 33 -3.23 32.08 36.10
C ASN A 33 -3.52 31.89 34.60
N ASP A 34 -2.51 31.92 33.73
CA ASP A 34 -2.70 31.66 32.31
C ASP A 34 -3.06 30.18 32.10
N ILE A 35 -4.09 29.92 31.29
CA ILE A 35 -4.57 28.56 31.02
C ILE A 35 -4.45 28.27 29.53
N LEU A 36 -3.76 27.18 29.20
CA LEU A 36 -3.78 26.57 27.88
C LEU A 36 -4.81 25.44 27.90
N THR A 37 -5.82 25.55 27.05
CA THR A 37 -6.86 24.54 26.87
C THR A 37 -7.01 24.16 25.40
N CYS A 38 -7.73 23.07 25.14
CA CYS A 38 -8.02 22.59 23.79
C CYS A 38 -9.47 22.93 23.45
N GLY A 39 -9.68 23.73 22.41
CA GLY A 39 -10.96 23.85 21.73
C GLY A 39 -11.16 22.71 20.74
N TYR A 40 -12.40 22.36 20.49
CA TYR A 40 -12.76 21.36 19.47
C TYR A 40 -13.93 21.84 18.63
N SER A 41 -13.95 21.45 17.36
CA SER A 41 -15.06 21.72 16.44
C SER A 41 -15.87 20.44 16.24
N PRO A 42 -17.09 20.32 16.82
CA PRO A 42 -17.92 19.12 16.67
C PRO A 42 -18.21 18.79 15.21
N VAL A 43 -18.42 19.81 14.37
CA VAL A 43 -18.73 19.64 12.94
C VAL A 43 -17.54 19.06 12.18
N ALA A 44 -16.31 19.52 12.46
CA ALA A 44 -15.11 18.99 11.84
C ALA A 44 -14.81 17.54 12.29
N ILE A 45 -15.12 17.21 13.56
CA ILE A 45 -14.99 15.84 14.08
C ILE A 45 -15.98 14.90 13.39
N VAL A 46 -17.27 15.25 13.36
CA VAL A 46 -18.30 14.40 12.74
C VAL A 46 -18.04 14.20 11.25
N SER A 47 -17.64 15.26 10.54
CA SER A 47 -17.32 15.16 9.10
C SER A 47 -16.07 14.33 8.83
N SER A 48 -15.01 14.44 9.64
CA SER A 48 -13.81 13.60 9.46
C SER A 48 -14.11 12.12 9.71
N ILE A 49 -14.92 11.80 10.73
CA ILE A 49 -15.40 10.43 10.97
C ILE A 49 -16.21 9.91 9.78
N ALA A 50 -17.16 10.70 9.27
CA ALA A 50 -18.00 10.29 8.15
C ALA A 50 -17.18 9.98 6.88
N VAL A 51 -16.22 10.86 6.53
CA VAL A 51 -15.34 10.65 5.37
C VAL A 51 -14.44 9.43 5.59
N GLY A 52 -13.88 9.26 6.79
CA GLY A 52 -13.05 8.10 7.13
C GLY A 52 -13.82 6.78 7.03
N SER A 53 -15.04 6.73 7.57
CA SER A 53 -15.92 5.57 7.45
C SER A 53 -16.26 5.27 5.99
N PHE A 54 -16.60 6.28 5.19
CA PHE A 54 -16.88 6.11 3.77
C PHE A 54 -15.68 5.49 3.03
N MET A 55 -14.46 5.98 3.28
CA MET A 55 -13.26 5.38 2.69
C MET A 55 -13.09 3.91 3.09
N PHE A 56 -13.30 3.58 4.36
CA PHE A 56 -13.22 2.21 4.85
C PHE A 56 -14.23 1.30 4.13
N PHE A 57 -15.48 1.73 3.98
CA PHE A 57 -16.50 0.97 3.25
C PHE A 57 -16.16 0.82 1.76
N CYS A 58 -15.60 1.85 1.13
CA CYS A 58 -15.14 1.73 -0.26
C CYS A 58 -14.03 0.68 -0.40
N VAL A 59 -13.04 0.67 0.50
CA VAL A 59 -11.97 -0.33 0.47
C VAL A 59 -12.55 -1.73 0.65
N VAL A 60 -13.39 -1.94 1.66
CA VAL A 60 -14.03 -3.24 1.91
C VAL A 60 -14.88 -3.68 0.71
N GLY A 61 -15.65 -2.78 0.12
CA GLY A 61 -16.43 -3.06 -1.09
C GLY A 61 -15.57 -3.44 -2.28
N LEU A 62 -14.43 -2.77 -2.47
CA LEU A 62 -13.46 -3.11 -3.50
C LEU A 62 -12.73 -4.43 -3.19
N SER A 63 -12.49 -4.76 -1.93
CA SER A 63 -11.91 -6.05 -1.52
C SER A 63 -12.81 -7.24 -1.87
N PHE A 64 -14.14 -7.04 -1.87
CA PHE A 64 -15.08 -8.08 -2.32
C PHE A 64 -15.25 -8.13 -3.84
N ARG A 65 -14.76 -7.14 -4.58
CA ARG A 65 -14.82 -7.15 -6.04
C ARG A 65 -13.67 -8.00 -6.56
N LEU A 66 -14.00 -9.16 -7.14
CA LEU A 66 -13.04 -9.90 -7.96
C LEU A 66 -12.68 -9.02 -9.17
N PHE A 67 -11.41 -8.64 -9.26
CA PHE A 67 -10.89 -7.98 -10.44
C PHE A 67 -10.79 -9.02 -11.55
N GLU A 68 -11.33 -8.71 -12.74
CA GLU A 68 -11.28 -9.58 -13.93
C GLU A 68 -9.85 -9.70 -14.49
N SER A 69 -8.92 -8.89 -13.98
CA SER A 69 -7.49 -9.06 -14.22
C SER A 69 -7.01 -10.29 -13.46
N GLY A 70 -6.41 -11.26 -14.16
CA GLY A 70 -5.71 -12.40 -13.58
C GLY A 70 -4.49 -12.03 -12.71
N MET A 71 -4.31 -10.75 -12.40
CA MET A 71 -3.36 -10.26 -11.42
C MET A 71 -4.00 -10.31 -10.02
N PRO A 72 -3.57 -11.21 -9.12
CA PRO A 72 -4.00 -11.17 -7.74
C PRO A 72 -3.59 -9.82 -7.14
N VAL A 73 -4.45 -9.26 -6.28
CA VAL A 73 -4.06 -8.10 -5.46
C VAL A 73 -3.01 -8.59 -4.49
N VAL A 74 -1.75 -8.53 -4.92
CA VAL A 74 -0.59 -8.86 -4.10
C VAL A 74 -0.63 -7.93 -2.90
N GLY A 75 -0.72 -8.49 -1.70
CA GLY A 75 -0.67 -7.72 -0.46
C GLY A 75 0.62 -6.90 -0.40
N SER A 76 0.72 -5.96 0.54
CA SER A 76 1.91 -5.09 0.72
C SER A 76 3.14 -5.84 1.26
N CYS A 77 3.35 -7.09 0.86
CA CYS A 77 4.48 -7.92 1.23
C CYS A 77 5.63 -7.65 0.26
N SER A 78 6.71 -7.05 0.75
CA SER A 78 7.91 -6.78 -0.06
C SER A 78 8.49 -8.04 -0.68
N PHE A 79 8.35 -9.19 -0.01
CA PHE A 79 8.80 -10.48 -0.52
C PHE A 79 8.04 -10.89 -1.80
N THR A 80 6.72 -10.83 -1.78
CA THR A 80 5.88 -11.18 -2.95
C THR A 80 6.08 -10.20 -4.10
N ILE A 81 6.23 -8.90 -3.79
CA ILE A 81 6.54 -7.89 -4.81
C ILE A 81 7.91 -8.17 -5.44
N SER A 82 8.91 -8.52 -4.64
CA SER A 82 10.24 -8.86 -5.15
C SER A 82 10.20 -10.12 -6.01
N ALA A 83 9.51 -11.18 -5.58
CA ALA A 83 9.34 -12.40 -6.36
C ALA A 83 8.67 -12.10 -7.72
N ALA A 84 7.62 -11.26 -7.73
CA ALA A 84 6.97 -10.84 -8.96
C ALA A 84 7.90 -10.07 -9.92
N CYS A 85 8.92 -9.37 -9.41
CA CYS A 85 9.93 -8.66 -10.22
C CYS A 85 11.13 -9.54 -10.63
N HIS A 86 11.25 -10.76 -10.11
CA HIS A 86 12.33 -11.69 -10.44
C HIS A 86 11.78 -12.90 -11.19
N PRO A 87 11.77 -12.88 -12.54
CA PRO A 87 11.22 -13.99 -13.33
C PRO A 87 12.04 -15.28 -13.19
N ALA A 88 13.34 -15.19 -12.87
CA ALA A 88 14.22 -16.33 -12.60
C ALA A 88 14.03 -16.96 -11.21
N PHE A 89 13.18 -16.41 -10.36
CA PHE A 89 12.92 -16.95 -9.03
C PHE A 89 12.11 -18.25 -9.12
N ASP A 90 12.65 -19.35 -8.62
CA ASP A 90 11.95 -20.65 -8.52
C ASP A 90 11.56 -20.95 -7.07
N PRO A 91 10.24 -20.97 -6.73
CA PRO A 91 9.77 -21.27 -5.39
C PRO A 91 9.92 -22.74 -4.95
N ASN A 92 10.18 -23.67 -5.87
CA ASN A 92 10.32 -25.10 -5.58
C ASN A 92 11.78 -25.54 -5.42
N ARG A 93 12.73 -24.62 -5.56
CA ARG A 93 14.15 -24.93 -5.46
C ARG A 93 14.51 -25.23 -4.00
N GLU A 94 14.77 -26.49 -3.69
CA GLU A 94 15.39 -26.90 -2.43
C GLU A 94 16.76 -26.24 -2.32
N GLY A 95 17.01 -25.52 -1.22
CA GLY A 95 18.17 -24.67 -1.03
C GLY A 95 19.49 -25.42 -1.16
N ASN A 96 20.08 -25.37 -2.36
CA ASN A 96 21.52 -25.39 -2.56
C ASN A 96 21.90 -24.11 -3.30
N GLU A 97 22.76 -23.34 -2.65
CA GLU A 97 23.28 -22.02 -3.05
C GLU A 97 24.19 -22.07 -4.30
N GLU A 98 24.01 -23.04 -5.19
CA GLU A 98 24.79 -23.17 -6.42
C GLU A 98 24.05 -22.57 -7.61
N ILE A 99 24.37 -21.30 -7.83
CA ILE A 99 24.39 -20.60 -9.11
C ILE A 99 23.01 -20.34 -9.75
N ASP A 100 22.73 -19.05 -9.83
CA ASP A 100 21.71 -18.34 -10.61
C ASP A 100 21.78 -18.73 -12.10
N GLN A 101 21.21 -19.86 -12.47
CA GLN A 101 21.17 -20.36 -13.87
C GLN A 101 19.79 -20.93 -14.27
N GLY A 102 18.72 -20.48 -13.62
CA GLY A 102 17.37 -21.04 -13.81
C GLY A 102 16.51 -20.37 -14.88
N MET A 103 16.83 -19.14 -15.27
CA MET A 103 16.29 -18.47 -16.44
C MET A 103 17.31 -17.42 -16.86
N GLU A 104 18.39 -17.87 -17.49
CA GLU A 104 19.16 -16.99 -18.36
C GLU A 104 18.14 -16.49 -19.39
N CYS A 105 17.73 -15.22 -19.27
CA CYS A 105 17.10 -14.57 -20.41
C CYS A 105 18.05 -14.79 -21.57
N GLU A 106 17.57 -15.40 -22.65
CA GLU A 106 18.38 -15.76 -23.83
C GLU A 106 19.06 -14.55 -24.51
N ASN A 107 18.92 -13.35 -23.92
CA ASN A 107 19.55 -12.10 -24.29
C ASN A 107 20.27 -11.52 -23.06
N GLU A 108 21.49 -11.99 -22.77
CA GLU A 108 22.37 -11.38 -21.74
C GLU A 108 22.67 -9.89 -22.01
N ASP A 109 22.38 -9.40 -23.22
CA ASP A 109 22.73 -8.07 -23.71
C ASP A 109 21.63 -7.00 -23.52
N GLU A 110 20.38 -7.38 -23.25
CA GLU A 110 19.25 -6.43 -23.10
C GLU A 110 18.59 -6.54 -21.72
N ASP A 111 18.68 -5.45 -20.96
CA ASP A 111 18.03 -5.32 -19.65
C ASP A 111 16.51 -5.47 -19.79
N ILE A 112 15.89 -6.46 -19.10
CA ILE A 112 14.42 -6.61 -19.06
C ILE A 112 13.73 -5.30 -18.70
N ALA A 113 14.39 -4.41 -17.92
CA ALA A 113 13.83 -3.12 -17.55
C ALA A 113 13.45 -2.22 -18.74
N VAL A 114 14.00 -2.46 -19.93
CA VAL A 114 13.68 -1.69 -21.16
C VAL A 114 12.73 -2.42 -22.11
N LEU A 115 12.41 -3.68 -21.83
CA LEU A 115 11.52 -4.49 -22.66
C LEU A 115 10.06 -4.38 -22.19
N PRO A 116 9.08 -4.49 -23.10
CA PRO A 116 7.68 -4.58 -22.69
C PRO A 116 7.47 -5.87 -21.89
N VAL A 117 7.03 -5.73 -20.64
CA VAL A 117 6.72 -6.86 -19.75
C VAL A 117 5.23 -7.17 -19.73
N GLN A 118 4.92 -8.44 -19.52
CA GLN A 118 3.57 -8.95 -19.32
C GLN A 118 3.47 -9.69 -17.98
N TRP A 119 2.25 -9.74 -17.43
CA TRP A 119 1.94 -10.47 -16.20
C TRP A 119 1.41 -11.86 -16.53
N GLY A 120 1.96 -12.88 -15.88
CA GLY A 120 1.36 -14.21 -15.89
C GLY A 120 2.18 -15.26 -15.14
N SER A 121 1.81 -16.51 -15.31
CA SER A 121 2.50 -17.68 -14.79
C SER A 121 3.73 -17.97 -15.65
N VAL A 122 4.90 -17.98 -15.03
CA VAL A 122 6.16 -18.41 -15.66
C VAL A 122 6.25 -19.94 -15.58
N PRO A 123 6.79 -20.64 -16.61
CA PRO A 123 6.98 -22.09 -16.55
C PRO A 123 7.97 -22.47 -15.44
N VAL A 124 7.47 -23.14 -14.39
CA VAL A 124 8.31 -23.65 -13.29
C VAL A 124 8.01 -25.13 -13.02
N VAL A 125 9.07 -25.89 -12.77
CA VAL A 125 9.00 -27.32 -12.46
C VAL A 125 8.77 -27.49 -10.95
N GLY A 126 7.55 -27.85 -10.54
CA GLY A 126 7.26 -28.15 -9.14
C GLY A 126 5.80 -28.00 -8.75
N SER A 127 5.55 -28.10 -7.43
CA SER A 127 4.20 -28.10 -6.86
C SER A 127 3.59 -26.69 -6.73
N VAL A 128 4.43 -25.65 -6.65
CA VAL A 128 4.03 -24.24 -6.54
C VAL A 128 4.38 -23.53 -7.84
N GLY A 129 3.42 -22.83 -8.46
CA GLY A 129 3.68 -21.98 -9.62
C GLY A 129 4.31 -20.64 -9.22
N HIS A 130 4.91 -19.94 -10.18
CA HIS A 130 5.49 -18.61 -9.98
C HIS A 130 4.80 -17.61 -10.90
N CYS A 131 4.29 -16.50 -10.35
CA CYS A 131 3.77 -15.39 -11.16
C CYS A 131 4.75 -14.22 -11.15
N SER A 132 5.10 -13.72 -12.33
CA SER A 132 6.10 -12.65 -12.46
C SER A 132 5.82 -11.74 -13.66
N PHE A 133 6.36 -10.53 -13.60
CA PHE A 133 6.49 -9.64 -14.74
C PHE A 133 7.72 -10.06 -15.56
N THR A 134 7.50 -10.47 -16.80
CA THR A 134 8.58 -10.87 -17.72
C THR A 134 8.27 -10.43 -19.15
N SER A 135 9.30 -10.21 -19.95
CA SER A 135 9.19 -10.04 -21.41
C SER A 135 9.10 -11.36 -22.16
N GLY A 136 9.39 -12.48 -21.49
CA GLY A 136 9.25 -13.84 -22.02
C GLY A 136 7.81 -14.35 -22.05
N ASP A 137 7.64 -15.61 -22.43
CA ASP A 137 6.34 -16.25 -22.51
C ASP A 137 5.72 -16.45 -21.12
N VAL A 138 4.44 -16.09 -20.99
CA VAL A 138 3.64 -16.28 -19.77
C VAL A 138 2.32 -16.95 -20.09
N GLU A 139 1.84 -17.75 -19.16
CA GLU A 139 0.52 -18.38 -19.22
C GLU A 139 -0.47 -17.69 -18.27
N GLU A 140 -1.77 -17.82 -18.53
CA GLU A 140 -2.77 -17.35 -17.58
C GLU A 140 -2.76 -18.23 -16.31
N PRO A 141 -2.71 -17.63 -15.10
CA PRO A 141 -2.65 -18.39 -13.87
C PRO A 141 -3.93 -19.22 -13.66
N ASN A 142 -3.75 -20.52 -13.43
CA ASN A 142 -4.84 -21.47 -13.24
C ASN A 142 -5.31 -21.49 -11.78
N TRP A 143 -6.59 -21.21 -11.54
CA TRP A 143 -7.19 -21.19 -10.19
C TRP A 143 -7.00 -22.48 -9.36
N GLU A 144 -6.72 -23.63 -9.99
CA GLU A 144 -6.49 -24.91 -9.29
C GLU A 144 -5.06 -25.05 -8.73
N ARG A 145 -4.11 -24.25 -9.22
CA ARG A 145 -2.69 -24.32 -8.80
C ARG A 145 -2.38 -23.23 -7.78
N LYS A 146 -1.51 -23.54 -6.81
CA LYS A 146 -0.99 -22.56 -5.85
C LYS A 146 0.13 -21.77 -6.50
N TYR A 147 0.08 -20.45 -6.41
CA TYR A 147 1.11 -19.55 -6.90
C TYR A 147 1.74 -18.76 -5.76
N LEU A 148 3.01 -18.42 -5.93
CA LEU A 148 3.73 -17.43 -5.14
C LEU A 148 3.72 -16.07 -5.84
#